data_AF-A0A5C5VG85-F1
#
_entry.id   AF-A0A5C5VG85-F1
#
_cell.length_a   1.000
_cell.length_b   1.000
_cell.length_c   1.000
_cell.angle_alpha   90.00
_cell.angle_beta   90.00
_cell.angle_gamma   90.00
#
_symmetry.space_group_name_H-M   'P 1'
#
loop_
_entity.id
_entity.type
_entity.pdbx_description
1 polymer ?
#
loop_
_entity_poly.entity_id
_entity_poly.type
_entity_poly.pdbx_seq_one_letter_code
_entity_poly.pdbx_strand_id
1 'polypeptide(L)'
;MQNQSPVSYQQVLLAAERLYQTSPDWVVFFREILGIEGLARQTFPNFDDLTAFEKSDEFDQIQNMLVKLREQKPAADADSEPTRVITVRLPKSMHEYLRTEAHDLRTSMNKLCISKLLQVIEQDKIPTEKNAPPKRRTTPTAPSPATSEPAAVSQNGASTDAPGGFRPTFQ
;
A
#
# COMPACT_ATOMS: atom_id res chain seq x y z
N MET A 1 -34.48 -6.77 6.38
CA MET A 1 -33.07 -7.20 6.46
C MET A 1 -33.03 -8.64 6.00
N GLN A 2 -32.83 -8.86 4.69
CA GLN A 2 -32.67 -10.22 4.16
C GLN A 2 -31.30 -10.72 4.62
N ASN A 3 -31.28 -11.52 5.67
CA ASN A 3 -30.09 -12.23 6.12
C ASN A 3 -29.68 -13.18 4.98
N GLN A 4 -28.61 -12.86 4.25
CA GLN A 4 -28.10 -13.80 3.24
C GLN A 4 -27.78 -15.13 3.92
N SER A 5 -28.23 -16.21 3.28
CA SER A 5 -28.31 -17.54 3.90
C SER A 5 -26.95 -18.24 3.91
N PRO A 6 -26.74 -19.24 4.79
CA PRO A 6 -25.51 -20.06 4.82
C PRO A 6 -25.14 -20.68 3.46
N VAL A 7 -26.12 -20.85 2.57
CA VAL A 7 -25.91 -21.29 1.19
C VAL A 7 -24.99 -20.35 0.40
N SER A 8 -25.13 -19.03 0.57
CA SER A 8 -24.27 -18.05 -0.10
C SER A 8 -22.82 -18.13 0.41
N TYR A 9 -22.61 -18.42 1.69
CA TYR A 9 -21.28 -18.55 2.30
C TYR A 9 -20.58 -19.78 1.74
N GLN A 10 -21.30 -20.91 1.70
CA GLN A 10 -20.82 -22.14 1.11
C GLN A 10 -20.51 -22.00 -0.38
N GLN A 11 -21.29 -21.20 -1.12
CA GLN A 11 -21.03 -20.95 -2.54
C GLN A 11 -19.67 -20.26 -2.76
N VAL A 12 -19.35 -19.25 -1.95
CA VAL A 12 -18.06 -18.56 -2.02
C VAL A 12 -16.92 -19.52 -1.62
N LEU A 13 -17.11 -20.31 -0.56
CA LEU A 13 -16.13 -21.33 -0.15
C LEU A 13 -15.85 -22.36 -1.25
N LEU A 14 -16.89 -22.94 -1.85
CA LEU A 14 -16.74 -23.94 -2.91
C LEU A 14 -16.02 -23.38 -4.15
N ALA A 15 -16.31 -22.13 -4.50
CA ALA A 15 -15.61 -21.45 -5.59
C ALA A 15 -14.13 -21.22 -5.24
N ALA A 16 -13.85 -20.79 -4.00
CA ALA A 16 -12.49 -20.62 -3.50
C ALA A 16 -11.72 -21.96 -3.47
N GLU A 17 -12.33 -23.05 -3.00
CA GLU A 17 -11.73 -24.39 -3.01
C GLU A 17 -11.40 -24.86 -4.42
N ARG A 18 -12.31 -24.66 -5.38
CA ARG A 18 -12.09 -25.00 -6.79
C ARG A 18 -10.91 -24.23 -7.36
N LEU A 19 -10.82 -22.93 -7.07
CA LEU A 19 -9.71 -22.11 -7.51
C LEU A 19 -8.40 -22.56 -6.84
N TYR A 20 -8.41 -22.82 -5.53
CA TYR A 20 -7.26 -23.30 -4.76
C TYR A 20 -6.68 -24.61 -5.31
N GLN A 21 -7.51 -25.53 -5.79
CA GLN A 21 -7.06 -26.79 -6.42
C GLN A 21 -6.18 -26.57 -7.67
N THR A 22 -6.36 -25.44 -8.37
CA THR A 22 -5.51 -25.08 -9.51
C THR A 22 -4.11 -24.57 -9.10
N SER A 23 -3.84 -24.46 -7.79
CA SER A 23 -2.60 -23.93 -7.21
C SER A 23 -2.21 -22.55 -7.79
N PRO A 24 -3.12 -21.56 -7.76
CA PRO A 24 -2.85 -20.23 -8.28
C PRO A 24 -1.85 -19.49 -7.39
N ASP A 25 -1.23 -18.45 -7.92
CA ASP A 25 -0.51 -17.48 -7.09
C ASP A 25 -1.47 -16.85 -6.07
N TRP A 26 -0.97 -16.57 -4.86
CA TRP A 26 -1.79 -16.03 -3.78
C TRP A 26 -2.44 -14.69 -4.14
N VAL A 27 -1.80 -13.87 -4.99
CA VAL A 27 -2.33 -12.59 -5.45
C VAL A 27 -3.53 -12.82 -6.35
N VAL A 28 -3.43 -13.79 -7.27
CA VAL A 28 -4.54 -14.18 -8.15
C VAL A 28 -5.71 -14.68 -7.32
N PHE A 29 -5.45 -15.59 -6.38
CA PHE A 29 -6.48 -16.10 -5.47
C PHE A 29 -7.16 -14.96 -4.67
N PHE A 30 -6.37 -14.06 -4.10
CA PHE A 30 -6.88 -12.92 -3.35
C PHE A 30 -7.77 -12.04 -4.22
N ARG A 31 -7.32 -11.69 -5.43
CA ARG A 31 -8.05 -10.80 -6.34
C ARG A 31 -9.40 -11.40 -6.77
N GLU A 32 -9.42 -12.67 -7.17
CA GLU A 32 -10.62 -13.33 -7.68
C GLU A 32 -11.66 -13.60 -6.58
N ILE A 33 -11.24 -13.89 -5.35
CA ILE A 33 -12.16 -14.25 -4.26
C ILE A 33 -12.48 -13.06 -3.35
N LEU A 34 -11.46 -12.36 -2.86
CA LEU A 34 -11.55 -11.33 -1.80
C LEU A 34 -11.31 -9.90 -2.30
N GLY A 35 -10.87 -9.74 -3.55
CA GLY A 35 -10.54 -8.45 -4.15
C GLY A 35 -11.75 -7.53 -4.28
N ILE A 36 -11.51 -6.30 -4.77
CA ILE A 36 -12.56 -5.29 -4.95
C ILE A 36 -13.67 -5.80 -5.90
N GLU A 37 -13.28 -6.53 -6.94
CA GLU A 37 -14.18 -7.20 -7.89
C GLU A 37 -14.31 -8.70 -7.60
N GLY A 38 -13.85 -9.15 -6.43
CA GLY A 38 -13.83 -10.56 -6.06
C GLY A 38 -15.23 -11.10 -5.79
N LEU A 39 -15.35 -12.43 -5.89
CA LEU A 39 -16.61 -13.14 -5.73
C LEU A 39 -17.33 -12.78 -4.41
N ALA A 40 -16.60 -12.65 -3.30
CA ALA A 40 -17.20 -12.32 -2.01
C ALA A 40 -17.97 -10.97 -2.05
N ARG A 41 -17.43 -9.94 -2.70
CA ARG A 41 -18.09 -8.63 -2.83
C ARG A 41 -19.24 -8.63 -3.84
N GLN A 42 -19.18 -9.50 -4.85
CA GLN A 42 -20.29 -9.69 -5.77
C GLN A 42 -21.46 -10.43 -5.11
N THR A 43 -21.17 -11.43 -4.27
CA THR A 43 -22.18 -12.20 -3.53
C THR A 43 -22.78 -11.40 -2.38
N PHE A 44 -21.97 -10.59 -1.69
CA PHE A 44 -22.41 -9.73 -0.58
C PHE A 44 -22.20 -8.24 -0.92
N PRO A 45 -23.09 -7.62 -1.73
CA PRO A 45 -22.98 -6.21 -2.10
C PRO A 45 -23.15 -5.27 -0.91
N ASN A 46 -23.92 -5.72 0.10
CA ASN A 46 -24.21 -4.96 1.29
C ASN A 46 -23.11 -5.15 2.32
N PHE A 47 -22.72 -4.06 2.97
CA PHE A 47 -21.67 -4.07 3.97
C PHE A 47 -21.97 -5.01 5.15
N ASP A 48 -23.22 -5.00 5.65
CA ASP A 48 -23.63 -5.84 6.79
C ASP A 48 -23.54 -7.34 6.46
N ASP A 49 -23.96 -7.73 5.26
CA ASP A 49 -23.91 -9.12 4.79
C ASP A 49 -22.44 -9.58 4.62
N LEU A 50 -21.58 -8.70 4.08
CA LEU A 50 -20.16 -9.00 3.92
C LEU A 50 -19.48 -9.14 5.30
N THR A 51 -19.82 -8.27 6.25
CA THR A 51 -19.28 -8.35 7.62
C THR A 51 -19.75 -9.62 8.34
N ALA A 52 -20.99 -10.05 8.10
CA ALA A 52 -21.49 -11.30 8.64
C ALA A 52 -20.77 -12.52 8.05
N PHE A 53 -20.44 -12.48 6.75
CA PHE A 53 -19.62 -13.50 6.09
C PHE A 53 -18.18 -13.51 6.62
N GLU A 54 -17.54 -12.35 6.80
CA GLU A 54 -16.17 -12.24 7.33
C GLU A 54 -16.02 -12.80 8.76
N LYS A 55 -17.13 -13.02 9.47
CA LYS A 55 -17.18 -13.65 10.80
C LYS A 55 -17.51 -15.14 10.77
N SER A 56 -17.68 -15.73 9.59
CA SER A 56 -18.12 -17.11 9.43
C SER A 56 -16.95 -18.09 9.30
N ASP A 57 -17.21 -19.36 9.64
CA ASP A 57 -16.20 -20.43 9.53
C ASP A 57 -15.74 -20.66 8.08
N GLU A 58 -16.60 -20.36 7.09
CA GLU A 58 -16.26 -20.43 5.68
C GLU A 58 -15.19 -19.40 5.30
N PHE A 59 -15.28 -18.19 5.84
CA PHE A 59 -14.28 -17.16 5.61
C PHE A 59 -12.94 -17.53 6.25
N ASP A 60 -12.95 -18.10 7.45
CA ASP A 60 -11.74 -18.62 8.11
C ASP A 60 -11.05 -19.70 7.26
N GLN A 61 -11.82 -20.58 6.63
CA GLN A 61 -11.26 -21.58 5.70
C GLN A 61 -10.61 -20.92 4.47
N ILE A 62 -11.23 -19.88 3.91
CA ILE A 62 -10.66 -19.12 2.78
C ILE A 62 -9.37 -18.42 3.19
N GLN A 63 -9.32 -17.80 4.38
CA GLN A 63 -8.11 -17.20 4.93
C GLN A 63 -7.00 -18.23 5.13
N ASN A 64 -7.32 -19.42 5.64
CA ASN A 64 -6.36 -20.51 5.78
C ASN A 64 -5.79 -20.97 4.43
N MET A 65 -6.60 -21.03 3.36
CA MET A 65 -6.13 -21.29 2.00
C MET A 65 -5.16 -20.20 1.52
N LEU A 66 -5.50 -18.93 1.74
CA LEU A 66 -4.65 -17.80 1.37
C LEU A 66 -3.30 -17.80 2.09
N VAL A 67 -3.29 -18.13 3.39
CA VAL A 67 -2.05 -18.29 4.17
C VAL A 67 -1.17 -19.38 3.56
N LYS A 68 -1.74 -20.55 3.23
CA LYS A 68 -1.01 -21.66 2.60
C LYS A 68 -0.42 -21.27 1.23
N LEU A 69 -1.18 -20.56 0.39
CA LEU A 69 -0.67 -20.07 -0.91
C LEU A 69 0.51 -19.10 -0.73
N ARG A 70 0.55 -18.33 0.36
CA ARG A 70 1.65 -17.40 0.65
C ARG A 70 2.92 -18.07 1.15
N GLU A 71 2.82 -19.27 1.71
CA GLU A 71 4.00 -20.07 2.06
C GLU A 71 4.70 -20.60 0.81
N GLN A 72 3.95 -20.79 -0.28
CA GLN A 72 4.50 -21.21 -1.56
C GLN A 72 5.31 -20.05 -2.15
N LYS A 73 6.55 -20.36 -2.55
CA LYS A 73 7.44 -19.37 -3.16
C LYS A 73 6.84 -18.94 -4.50
N PRO A 74 6.59 -17.64 -4.74
CA PRO A 74 6.05 -17.21 -6.02
C PRO A 74 6.99 -17.67 -7.13
N ALA A 75 6.44 -18.35 -8.13
CA ALA A 75 7.13 -18.58 -9.38
C ALA A 75 7.49 -17.19 -9.93
N ALA A 76 8.75 -17.00 -10.30
CA ALA A 76 9.24 -15.73 -10.81
C ALA A 76 8.71 -15.54 -12.25
N ASP A 77 7.40 -15.27 -12.37
CA ASP A 77 6.74 -15.11 -13.65
C ASP A 77 6.68 -13.64 -14.05
N ALA A 78 6.85 -13.40 -15.35
CA ALA A 78 6.93 -12.08 -15.97
C ALA A 78 5.60 -11.29 -15.96
N ASP A 79 4.49 -11.94 -15.57
CA ASP A 79 3.14 -11.35 -15.43
C ASP A 79 2.78 -11.01 -13.97
N SER A 80 3.78 -10.80 -13.10
CA SER A 80 3.55 -10.45 -11.70
C SER A 80 2.72 -9.16 -11.57
N GLU A 81 1.67 -9.20 -10.75
CA GLU A 81 0.82 -8.03 -10.48
C GLU A 81 1.69 -6.82 -10.06
N PRO A 82 1.48 -5.62 -10.64
CA PRO A 82 2.28 -4.45 -10.32
C PRO A 82 2.25 -4.12 -8.83
N THR A 83 3.41 -4.26 -8.17
CA THR A 83 3.51 -3.95 -6.74
C THR A 83 3.34 -2.44 -6.50
N ARG A 84 2.55 -2.08 -5.49
CA ARG A 84 2.37 -0.71 -5.00
C ARG A 84 2.93 -0.58 -3.58
N VAL A 85 3.46 0.59 -3.24
CA VAL A 85 4.06 0.87 -1.93
C VAL A 85 3.10 1.70 -1.08
N ILE A 86 2.88 1.26 0.16
CA ILE A 86 2.14 2.01 1.19
C ILE A 86 3.16 2.55 2.20
N THR A 87 3.12 3.85 2.49
CA THR A 87 3.94 4.46 3.55
C THR A 87 3.06 4.77 4.76
N VAL A 88 3.32 4.11 5.89
CA VAL A 88 2.58 4.31 7.15
C VAL A 88 3.45 5.06 8.16
N ARG A 89 2.91 6.13 8.78
CA ARG A 89 3.60 6.84 9.87
C ARG A 89 3.29 6.14 11.19
N LEU A 90 4.30 5.51 11.79
CA LEU A 90 4.16 4.80 13.07
C LEU A 90 5.00 5.47 14.17
N PRO A 91 4.52 5.51 15.43
CA PRO A 91 5.36 5.84 16.57
C PRO A 91 6.57 4.90 16.65
N LYS A 92 7.72 5.41 17.12
CA LYS A 92 8.96 4.62 17.22
C LYS A 92 8.77 3.32 18.00
N SER A 93 8.08 3.38 19.13
CA SER A 93 7.80 2.20 19.97
C SER A 93 7.03 1.10 19.23
N MET A 94 6.03 1.47 18.44
CA MET A 94 5.24 0.52 17.65
C MET A 94 6.06 -0.10 16.53
N HIS A 95 6.89 0.69 15.86
CA HIS A 95 7.79 0.18 14.83
C HIS A 95 8.81 -0.81 15.40
N GLU A 96 9.41 -0.51 16.56
CA GLU A 96 10.33 -1.44 17.24
C GLU A 96 9.62 -2.71 17.70
N TYR A 97 8.38 -2.61 18.18
CA TYR A 97 7.57 -3.78 18.53
C TYR A 97 7.38 -4.72 17.33
N LEU A 98 6.96 -4.18 16.17
CA LEU A 98 6.80 -4.98 14.95
C LEU A 98 8.12 -5.62 14.49
N ARG A 99 9.26 -4.94 14.71
CA ARG A 99 10.58 -5.48 14.38
C ARG A 99 10.90 -6.70 15.24
N THR A 100 10.70 -6.59 16.54
CA THR A 100 10.92 -7.70 17.48
C THR A 100 9.98 -8.85 17.20
N GLU A 101 8.69 -8.58 16.99
CA GLU A 101 7.69 -9.60 16.65
C GLU A 101 8.07 -10.38 15.38
N ALA A 102 8.51 -9.67 14.32
CA ALA A 102 8.97 -10.31 13.10
C ALA A 102 10.21 -11.19 13.32
N HIS A 103 11.14 -10.71 14.15
CA HIS A 103 12.34 -11.46 14.53
C HIS A 103 11.99 -12.75 15.30
N ASP A 104 11.10 -12.66 16.27
CA ASP A 104 10.66 -13.79 17.10
C ASP A 104 9.94 -14.85 16.26
N LEU A 105 9.14 -14.41 15.28
CA LEU A 105 8.46 -15.27 14.31
C LEU A 105 9.35 -15.71 13.13
N ARG A 106 10.64 -15.35 13.13
CA ARG A 106 11.61 -15.65 12.05
C ARG A 106 11.13 -15.26 10.65
N THR A 107 10.44 -14.13 10.54
CA THR A 107 9.92 -13.59 9.29
C THR A 107 10.44 -12.18 9.03
N SER A 108 10.26 -11.66 7.83
CA SER A 108 10.59 -10.25 7.57
C SER A 108 9.46 -9.35 8.06
N MET A 109 9.81 -8.13 8.44
CA MET A 109 8.82 -7.09 8.78
C MET A 109 7.74 -6.96 7.70
N ASN A 110 8.13 -6.94 6.43
CA ASN A 110 7.19 -6.81 5.32
C ASN A 110 6.21 -7.99 5.25
N LYS A 111 6.70 -9.24 5.41
CA LYS A 111 5.84 -10.42 5.45
C LYS A 111 4.85 -10.36 6.61
N LEU A 112 5.32 -9.99 7.81
CA LEU A 112 4.46 -9.81 8.98
C LEU A 112 3.40 -8.72 8.73
N CYS A 113 3.80 -7.56 8.21
CA CYS A 113 2.88 -6.46 7.94
C CYS A 113 1.83 -6.85 6.89
N ILE A 114 2.20 -7.52 5.81
CA ILE A 114 1.22 -7.95 4.80
C ILE A 114 0.26 -8.98 5.41
N SER A 115 0.74 -9.94 6.22
CA SER A 115 -0.15 -10.89 6.92
C SER A 115 -1.16 -10.18 7.84
N LYS A 116 -0.72 -9.15 8.58
CA LYS A 116 -1.62 -8.34 9.41
C LYS A 116 -2.61 -7.52 8.58
N LEU A 117 -2.21 -7.02 7.41
CA LEU A 117 -3.08 -6.24 6.51
C LEU A 117 -4.18 -7.07 5.84
N LEU A 118 -3.99 -8.39 5.72
CA LEU A 118 -5.02 -9.29 5.18
C LEU A 118 -6.10 -9.66 6.18
N GLN A 119 -5.81 -9.52 7.47
CA GLN A 119 -6.78 -9.83 8.52
C GLN A 119 -7.88 -8.77 8.51
N VAL A 120 -9.13 -9.22 8.56
CA VAL A 120 -10.28 -8.33 8.68
C VAL A 120 -10.23 -7.66 10.05
N ILE A 121 -10.32 -6.33 10.05
CA ILE A 121 -10.43 -5.53 11.28
C ILE A 121 -11.90 -5.17 11.45
N GLU A 122 -12.47 -5.47 12.62
CA GLU A 122 -13.84 -5.07 12.96
C GLU A 122 -13.96 -3.54 12.96
N GLN A 123 -15.08 -3.01 12.46
CA GLN A 123 -15.26 -1.57 12.25
C GLN A 123 -15.08 -0.72 13.51
N ASP A 124 -15.51 -1.24 14.67
CA ASP A 124 -15.42 -0.58 15.97
C ASP A 124 -13.96 -0.38 16.42
N LYS A 125 -13.03 -1.15 15.84
CA LYS A 125 -11.58 -1.05 16.09
C LYS A 125 -10.88 -0.05 15.16
N ILE A 126 -11.58 0.55 14.20
CA ILE A 126 -11.05 1.61 13.33
C ILE A 126 -11.36 2.97 13.97
N PRO A 127 -10.34 3.74 14.41
CA PRO A 127 -10.58 5.06 14.96
C PRO A 127 -11.22 5.98 13.92
N THR A 128 -12.45 6.45 14.16
CA THR A 128 -13.07 7.50 13.36
C THR A 128 -12.49 8.85 13.79
N GLU A 129 -11.94 9.63 12.86
CA GLU A 129 -11.39 10.95 13.19
C GLU A 129 -12.49 11.88 13.74
N LYS A 130 -12.55 12.03 15.06
CA LYS A 130 -13.27 13.13 15.71
C LYS A 130 -12.34 14.36 15.69
N ASN A 131 -12.65 15.32 14.82
CA ASN A 131 -12.10 16.68 14.74
C ASN A 131 -10.62 16.82 14.34
N ALA A 132 -10.38 16.99 13.03
CA ALA A 132 -9.33 17.89 12.56
C ALA A 132 -10.00 19.18 12.01
N PRO A 133 -9.81 20.36 12.63
CA PRO A 133 -10.29 21.61 12.03
C PRO A 133 -9.58 21.84 10.68
N PRO A 134 -10.25 22.45 9.68
CA PRO A 134 -9.67 22.65 8.36
C PRO A 134 -8.45 23.56 8.48
N LYS A 135 -7.24 23.00 8.32
CA LYS A 135 -6.03 23.80 8.13
C LYS A 135 -6.19 24.58 6.82
N ARG A 136 -6.47 25.88 6.91
CA ARG A 136 -6.34 26.83 5.80
C ARG A 136 -4.95 26.63 5.17
N ARG A 137 -4.96 26.19 3.92
CA ARG A 137 -3.77 26.14 3.08
C ARG A 137 -3.40 27.57 2.70
N THR A 138 -2.49 28.17 3.46
CA THR A 138 -1.79 29.38 3.01
C THR A 138 -0.81 28.96 1.91
N THR A 139 -1.17 29.27 0.66
CA THR A 139 -0.25 29.23 -0.48
C THR A 139 0.92 30.21 -0.23
N PRO A 140 2.19 29.80 -0.38
CA PRO A 140 3.27 30.77 -0.55
C PRO A 140 3.17 31.33 -1.97
N THR A 141 2.73 32.57 -2.08
CA THR A 141 2.77 33.35 -3.33
C THR A 141 4.23 33.59 -3.72
N ALA A 142 4.64 33.09 -4.89
CA ALA A 142 5.94 33.39 -5.48
C ALA A 142 6.00 34.88 -5.93
N PRO A 143 7.16 35.55 -5.84
CA PRO A 143 7.30 36.93 -6.30
C PRO A 143 7.33 37.00 -7.82
N SER A 144 6.48 37.87 -8.39
CA SER A 144 6.50 38.21 -9.84
C SER A 144 7.67 39.15 -10.18
N PRO A 145 8.22 39.08 -11.41
CA PRO A 145 9.32 39.94 -11.85
C PRO A 145 8.79 41.31 -12.26
N ALA A 146 9.47 42.38 -11.83
CA ALA A 146 9.21 43.74 -12.30
C ALA A 146 9.98 43.98 -13.61
N THR A 147 9.24 44.27 -14.69
CA THR A 147 9.78 44.80 -15.95
C THR A 147 9.54 46.31 -16.00
N SER A 148 10.62 47.09 -16.13
CA SER A 148 10.59 48.44 -16.71
C SER A 148 11.96 48.76 -17.33
N GLU A 149 12.02 48.59 -18.64
CA GLU A 149 13.00 49.09 -19.63
C GLU A 149 13.04 50.65 -19.71
N PRO A 150 13.86 51.31 -20.60
CA PRO A 150 15.06 50.89 -21.35
C PRO A 150 16.20 51.96 -21.49
N ALA A 151 17.28 51.53 -22.14
CA ALA A 151 18.13 52.23 -23.14
C ALA A 151 19.25 53.23 -22.74
N ALA A 152 20.48 52.83 -23.13
CA ALA A 152 21.41 53.55 -24.03
C ALA A 152 22.84 53.87 -23.52
N VAL A 153 23.80 53.14 -24.14
CA VAL A 153 25.05 53.61 -24.78
C VAL A 153 26.31 53.94 -23.95
N SER A 154 27.39 53.24 -24.34
CA SER A 154 28.79 53.68 -24.58
C SER A 154 29.95 53.08 -23.76
N GLN A 155 30.62 52.11 -24.42
CA GLN A 155 32.04 52.03 -24.79
C GLN A 155 33.20 52.20 -23.78
N ASN A 156 34.07 51.17 -23.86
CA ASN A 156 35.54 51.18 -23.90
C ASN A 156 36.36 51.25 -22.60
N GLY A 157 37.34 50.34 -22.51
CA GLY A 157 38.54 50.49 -21.67
C GLY A 157 39.21 49.17 -21.30
N ALA A 158 40.29 48.83 -21.98
CA ALA A 158 41.13 47.64 -21.78
C ALA A 158 41.94 47.66 -20.47
N SER A 159 42.40 46.47 -20.00
CA SER A 159 43.83 46.13 -19.73
C SER A 159 43.97 44.85 -18.89
N THR A 160 44.72 43.90 -19.45
CA THR A 160 45.66 42.94 -18.85
C THR A 160 45.87 42.93 -17.32
N ASP A 161 45.78 41.76 -16.68
CA ASP A 161 46.99 41.00 -16.25
C ASP A 161 46.64 39.61 -15.68
N ALA A 162 47.53 38.65 -15.93
CA ALA A 162 47.60 37.32 -15.28
C ALA A 162 48.72 37.38 -14.19
N PRO A 163 49.22 36.30 -13.54
CA PRO A 163 48.92 34.87 -13.63
C PRO A 163 48.92 34.11 -12.26
N GLY A 164 48.78 32.78 -12.32
CA GLY A 164 49.16 31.80 -11.28
C GLY A 164 47.96 31.06 -10.69
N GLY A 165 47.70 29.77 -10.92
CA GLY A 165 48.59 28.66 -11.20
C GLY A 165 48.63 27.77 -9.95
N PHE A 166 47.94 26.62 -9.95
CA PHE A 166 48.38 25.33 -9.38
C PHE A 166 47.27 24.28 -9.51
N ARG A 167 47.57 23.20 -10.25
CA ARG A 167 46.82 21.92 -10.28
C ARG A 167 47.59 20.91 -9.42
N PRO A 168 46.93 19.99 -8.69
CA PRO A 168 47.55 18.73 -8.30
C PRO A 168 47.07 17.58 -9.19
N THR A 169 48.06 16.80 -9.62
CA THR A 169 47.94 15.51 -10.31
C THR A 169 47.70 14.41 -9.28
N PHE A 170 46.76 13.50 -9.55
CA PHE A 170 46.56 12.27 -8.79
C PHE A 170 47.58 11.20 -9.21
N GLN A 171 48.11 10.48 -8.23
CA GLN A 171 48.68 9.14 -8.39
C GLN A 171 48.05 8.23 -7.34
#